data_AF-A0A7J6EQY3-F1
#
_entry.id   AF-A0A7J6EQY3-F1
#
_cell.length_a   1.000
_cell.length_b   1.000
_cell.length_c   1.000
_cell.angle_alpha   90.00
_cell.angle_beta   90.00
_cell.angle_gamma   90.00
#
_symmetry.space_group_name_H-M   'P 1'
#
loop_
_entity.id
_entity.type
_entity.pdbx_description
1 polymer ?
#
loop_
_entity_poly.entity_id
_entity_poly.type
_entity_poly.pdbx_seq_one_letter_code
_entity_poly.pdbx_strand_id
1 'polypeptide(L)'
;MATFLIPKTPCLETDQAVRKFWWMGSETKDRFLALCDWTSLCLPLDRGGLNFKKFGDINLALVAKLGWKLANEEDSLWCKIFKAKYWGNRDQTFWTSKVPKNASFGAKGIMATRDLIRNETCWLIADGSKVDLWHSPWIPWLDWNMSRAAFNPLCVQNSIKVSTLHGEDGEWIPRSVHRWFVQSVASSLNLVRRLPRSQEDLLVWKDATNGLFSPRVAYKSIIKGRWGESDQIWNRIWKLQITERLKMFLWKLCRDIIPFGNRLQRIFGNDTRCVICGDADDSAQHLFFKCPLAKAVWFASRWALRSDSLCFDSPRNMVEWLLSPDFLQGADEDDLGILAKVINVAANLQAAWESPRIADVLQQNQTEIYTGNLVLLVDAAFKDMHVAAGIVASISEGMVLEALAVNFESNHPLEAESWALIMLAPDWRLADSFWALVELLDDLPEVEIVWTPRAGVQVAHNLAQWAFCNSFSGFLNAKDLVTIVAM
;
A
#
# COMPACT_ATOMS: atom_id res chain seq x y z
N MET A 1 -17.55 26.67 8.78
CA MET A 1 -16.16 26.87 9.28
C MET A 1 -16.15 26.47 10.75
N ALA A 2 -15.18 25.67 11.20
CA ALA A 2 -14.98 25.44 12.62
C ALA A 2 -14.44 26.73 13.28
N THR A 3 -15.06 27.17 14.37
CA THR A 3 -14.74 28.45 15.03
C THR A 3 -14.12 28.26 16.42
N PHE A 4 -14.10 27.03 16.93
CA PHE A 4 -13.53 26.67 18.22
C PHE A 4 -12.94 25.26 18.16
N LEU A 5 -12.01 25.01 19.09
CA LEU A 5 -11.49 23.65 19.28
C LEU A 5 -12.52 22.81 20.01
N ILE A 6 -12.92 21.70 19.41
CA ILE A 6 -13.83 20.75 20.05
C ILE A 6 -13.07 20.10 21.22
N PRO A 7 -13.71 19.91 22.39
CA PRO A 7 -13.08 19.19 23.49
C PRO A 7 -12.56 17.82 23.06
N LYS A 8 -11.54 17.31 23.76
CA LYS A 8 -10.91 16.05 23.38
C LYS A 8 -11.88 14.87 23.45
N THR A 9 -12.78 14.85 24.44
CA THR A 9 -13.69 13.72 24.68
C THR A 9 -14.63 13.47 23.48
N PRO A 10 -15.41 14.44 22.96
CA PRO A 10 -16.20 14.23 21.76
C PRO A 10 -15.38 13.82 20.52
N CYS A 11 -14.18 14.37 20.36
CA CYS A 11 -13.29 13.98 19.25
C CYS A 11 -12.94 12.48 19.35
N LEU A 12 -12.60 12.01 20.55
CA LEU A 12 -12.26 10.61 20.80
C LEU A 12 -13.46 9.68 20.68
N GLU A 13 -14.65 10.10 21.12
CA GLU A 13 -15.89 9.35 20.93
C GLU A 13 -16.21 9.18 19.44
N THR A 14 -16.01 10.23 18.64
CA THR A 14 -16.23 10.15 17.19
C THR A 14 -15.18 9.27 16.51
N ASP A 15 -13.90 9.40 16.89
CA ASP A 15 -12.83 8.48 16.45
C ASP A 15 -13.17 7.02 16.80
N GLN A 16 -13.70 6.79 18.00
CA GLN A 16 -14.10 5.46 18.47
C GLN A 16 -15.29 4.91 17.67
N ALA A 17 -16.29 5.74 17.34
CA ALA A 17 -17.42 5.34 16.51
C ALA A 17 -16.96 4.88 15.11
N VAL A 18 -16.11 5.66 14.44
CA VAL A 18 -15.55 5.29 13.13
C VAL A 18 -14.70 4.02 13.23
N ARG A 19 -13.90 3.90 14.30
CA ARG A 19 -13.09 2.70 14.55
C ARG A 19 -13.97 1.47 14.77
N LYS A 20 -15.05 1.57 15.55
CA LYS A 20 -16.02 0.49 15.79
C LYS A 20 -16.68 0.07 14.47
N PHE A 21 -17.18 1.03 13.70
CA PHE A 21 -17.78 0.78 12.39
C PHE A 21 -16.81 0.03 11.47
N TRP A 22 -15.56 0.48 11.38
CA TRP A 22 -14.55 -0.15 10.54
C TRP A 22 -14.26 -1.62 10.90
N TRP A 23 -14.15 -1.95 12.19
CA TRP A 23 -13.78 -3.30 12.62
C TRP A 23 -14.97 -4.25 12.80
N MET A 24 -16.19 -3.76 13.04
CA MET A 24 -17.35 -4.60 13.36
C MET A 24 -18.47 -4.56 12.31
N GLY A 25 -18.51 -3.55 11.43
CA GLY A 25 -19.68 -3.29 10.59
C GLY A 25 -20.96 -2.98 11.38
N SER A 26 -20.86 -2.74 12.69
CA SER A 26 -21.98 -2.43 13.58
C SER A 26 -21.51 -1.57 14.76
N GLU A 27 -22.34 -0.59 15.14
CA GLU A 27 -22.07 0.30 16.29
C GLU A 27 -22.49 -0.30 17.64
N THR A 28 -23.34 -1.34 17.64
CA THR A 28 -24.00 -1.86 18.84
C THR A 28 -23.20 -2.93 19.59
N LYS A 29 -22.15 -3.47 18.98
CA LYS A 29 -21.28 -4.47 19.64
C LYS A 29 -20.19 -3.75 20.44
N ASP A 30 -19.94 -4.22 21.66
CA ASP A 30 -19.02 -3.54 22.59
C ASP A 30 -17.57 -4.00 22.52
N ARG A 31 -17.29 -5.18 21.95
CA ARG A 31 -15.94 -5.73 21.86
C ARG A 31 -15.58 -6.08 20.42
N PHE A 32 -14.38 -5.68 20.00
CA PHE A 32 -13.81 -6.02 18.71
C PHE A 32 -12.32 -6.27 18.80
N LEU A 33 -11.83 -7.11 17.90
CA LEU A 33 -10.40 -7.35 17.73
C LEU A 33 -9.84 -6.29 16.76
N ALA A 34 -9.07 -5.35 17.29
CA ALA A 34 -8.34 -4.37 16.49
C ALA A 34 -6.89 -4.84 16.33
N LEU A 35 -6.56 -5.33 15.14
CA LEU A 35 -5.22 -5.83 14.82
C LEU A 35 -4.24 -4.75 14.32
N CYS A 36 -4.74 -3.52 14.18
CA CYS A 36 -3.95 -2.33 13.85
C CYS A 36 -4.35 -1.17 14.75
N ASP A 37 -3.38 -0.35 15.16
CA ASP A 37 -3.64 0.86 15.93
C ASP A 37 -4.33 1.94 15.09
N TRP A 38 -5.12 2.80 15.74
CA TRP A 38 -5.89 3.84 15.05
C TRP A 38 -5.00 4.88 14.37
N THR A 39 -3.83 5.19 14.94
CA THR A 39 -2.93 6.19 14.37
C THR A 39 -2.36 5.72 13.05
N SER A 40 -1.96 4.46 12.96
CA SER A 40 -1.52 3.80 11.72
C SER A 40 -2.59 3.84 10.63
N LEU A 41 -3.86 3.59 10.97
CA LEU A 41 -4.95 3.67 10.00
C LEU A 41 -5.20 5.10 9.50
N CYS A 42 -4.92 6.10 10.33
CA CYS A 42 -5.06 7.50 9.96
C CYS A 42 -3.93 8.05 9.08
N LEU A 43 -2.91 7.25 8.78
CA LEU A 43 -1.84 7.67 7.87
C LEU A 43 -2.35 7.71 6.42
N PRO A 44 -1.66 8.48 5.54
CA PRO A 44 -1.89 8.42 4.10
C PRO A 44 -1.71 7.02 3.51
N LEU A 45 -2.34 6.77 2.36
CA LEU A 45 -2.24 5.47 1.64
C LEU A 45 -0.78 5.15 1.25
N ASP A 46 -0.04 6.14 0.78
CA ASP A 46 1.40 6.06 0.44
C ASP A 46 2.31 5.85 1.66
N ARG A 47 1.75 5.94 2.87
CA ARG A 47 2.42 5.69 4.15
C ARG A 47 1.83 4.47 4.87
N GLY A 48 1.10 3.62 4.14
CA GLY A 48 0.54 2.37 4.66
C GLY A 48 -0.67 2.54 5.58
N GLY A 49 -1.27 3.73 5.67
CA GLY A 49 -2.57 3.92 6.32
C GLY A 49 -3.74 3.83 5.35
N LEU A 50 -4.91 4.27 5.79
CA LEU A 50 -6.17 4.23 5.02
C LEU A 50 -6.80 5.61 4.84
N ASN A 51 -6.03 6.69 5.04
CA ASN A 51 -6.53 8.07 4.99
C ASN A 51 -7.67 8.38 5.98
N PHE A 52 -7.90 7.55 7.01
CA PHE A 52 -8.77 7.97 8.11
C PHE A 52 -8.20 9.21 8.76
N LYS A 53 -9.08 9.99 9.38
CA LYS A 53 -8.67 11.26 9.96
C LYS A 53 -9.13 11.34 11.39
N LYS A 54 -8.18 11.55 12.30
CA LYS A 54 -8.52 11.85 13.69
C LYS A 54 -9.28 13.16 13.78
N PHE A 55 -10.43 13.16 14.43
CA PHE A 55 -11.30 14.35 14.48
C PHE A 55 -10.62 15.54 15.14
N GLY A 56 -9.82 15.31 16.18
CA GLY A 56 -9.05 16.37 16.85
C GLY A 56 -8.08 17.07 15.91
N ASP A 57 -7.39 16.32 15.04
CA ASP A 57 -6.43 16.87 14.09
C ASP A 57 -7.12 17.65 12.96
N ILE A 58 -8.26 17.14 12.46
CA ILE A 58 -9.08 17.85 11.48
C ILE A 58 -9.57 19.16 12.07
N ASN A 59 -10.11 19.10 13.29
CA ASN A 59 -10.62 20.28 13.97
C ASN A 59 -9.53 21.33 14.16
N LEU A 60 -8.33 20.94 14.60
CA LEU A 60 -7.17 21.83 14.69
C LEU A 60 -6.81 22.45 13.33
N ALA A 61 -6.73 21.65 12.26
CA ALA A 61 -6.44 22.13 10.91
C ALA A 61 -7.50 23.12 10.38
N LEU A 62 -8.78 22.89 10.69
CA LEU A 62 -9.88 23.77 10.30
C LEU A 62 -9.84 25.09 11.07
N VAL A 63 -9.60 25.06 12.38
CA VAL A 63 -9.45 26.27 13.20
C VAL A 63 -8.17 27.04 12.84
N ALA A 64 -7.12 26.34 12.41
CA ALA A 64 -5.87 26.97 11.94
C ALA A 64 -6.10 27.90 10.75
N LYS A 65 -7.19 27.75 10.00
CA LYS A 65 -7.58 28.72 8.96
C LYS A 65 -7.84 30.12 9.54
N LEU A 66 -8.48 30.20 10.71
CA LEU A 66 -8.73 31.47 11.39
C LEU A 66 -7.43 32.02 11.99
N GLY A 67 -6.60 31.15 12.58
CA GLY A 67 -5.27 31.54 13.07
C GLY A 67 -4.39 32.08 11.94
N TRP A 68 -4.39 31.43 10.78
CA TRP A 68 -3.66 31.84 9.59
C TRP A 68 -4.13 33.21 9.09
N LYS A 69 -5.43 33.45 9.03
CA LYS A 69 -5.99 34.76 8.65
C LYS A 69 -5.59 35.88 9.62
N LEU A 70 -5.51 35.58 10.92
CA LEU A 70 -4.99 36.52 11.92
C LEU A 70 -3.47 36.72 11.78
N ALA A 71 -2.71 35.68 11.43
CA ALA A 71 -1.26 35.70 11.26
C ALA A 71 -0.82 36.48 10.02
N ASN A 72 -1.55 36.30 8.91
CA ASN A 72 -1.34 37.00 7.65
C ASN A 72 -2.00 38.40 7.63
N GLU A 73 -2.49 38.85 8.78
CA GLU A 73 -3.14 40.15 8.99
C GLU A 73 -4.17 40.54 7.92
N GLU A 74 -5.10 39.63 7.61
CA GLU A 74 -6.18 39.90 6.67
C GLU A 74 -7.12 41.00 7.23
N ASP A 75 -7.31 42.07 6.47
CA ASP A 75 -8.02 43.32 6.80
C ASP A 75 -9.54 43.17 7.09
N SER A 76 -10.00 41.94 7.22
CA SER A 76 -11.37 41.54 7.50
C SER A 76 -11.87 42.10 8.84
N LEU A 77 -13.17 42.44 8.88
CA LEU A 77 -13.81 43.05 10.04
C LEU A 77 -13.67 42.20 11.32
N TRP A 78 -13.82 40.88 11.21
CA TRP A 78 -13.72 40.00 12.37
C TRP A 78 -12.29 39.95 12.94
N CYS A 79 -11.25 40.02 12.09
CA CYS A 79 -9.86 40.17 12.56
C CYS A 79 -9.74 41.47 13.35
N LYS A 80 -10.20 42.61 12.81
CA LYS A 80 -10.13 43.91 13.50
C LYS A 80 -10.82 43.90 14.87
N ILE A 81 -12.02 43.31 14.95
CA ILE A 81 -12.75 43.15 16.22
C ILE A 81 -12.00 42.22 17.18
N PHE A 82 -11.45 41.10 16.69
CA PHE A 82 -10.68 40.17 17.49
C PHE A 82 -9.46 40.84 18.12
N LYS A 83 -8.70 41.58 17.31
CA LYS A 83 -7.54 42.37 17.73
C LYS A 83 -7.94 43.36 18.82
N ALA A 84 -8.96 44.20 18.55
CA ALA A 84 -9.41 45.23 19.49
C ALA A 84 -9.92 44.67 20.83
N LYS A 85 -10.53 43.48 20.83
CA LYS A 85 -11.10 42.86 22.04
C LYS A 85 -10.07 42.12 22.88
N TYR A 86 -9.12 41.43 22.25
CA TYR A 86 -8.24 40.48 22.93
C TYR A 86 -6.78 40.93 23.04
N TRP A 87 -6.36 41.93 22.27
CA TRP A 87 -5.00 42.48 22.35
C TRP A 87 -5.00 43.74 23.22
N GLY A 88 -4.03 43.81 24.13
CA GLY A 88 -3.94 44.90 25.09
C GLY A 88 -3.32 46.18 24.51
N ASN A 89 -2.52 46.05 23.46
CA ASN A 89 -1.86 47.15 22.75
C ASN A 89 -2.01 46.99 21.23
N ARG A 90 -2.02 48.11 20.52
CA ARG A 90 -2.15 48.15 19.05
C ARG A 90 -0.98 47.49 18.32
N ASP A 91 0.20 47.47 18.93
CA ASP A 91 1.42 46.90 18.34
C ASP A 91 1.54 45.38 18.52
N GLN A 92 0.60 44.75 19.24
CA GLN A 92 0.60 43.29 19.38
C GLN A 92 0.20 42.62 18.06
N THR A 93 0.88 41.54 17.74
CA THR A 93 0.60 40.74 16.54
C THR A 93 0.03 39.38 16.94
N PHE A 94 -0.36 38.58 15.94
CA PHE A 94 -0.70 37.18 16.17
C PHE A 94 0.43 36.41 16.85
N TRP A 95 1.69 36.83 16.71
CA TRP A 95 2.85 36.12 17.24
C TRP A 95 3.19 36.52 18.69
N THR A 96 3.04 37.80 19.04
CA THR A 96 3.46 38.34 20.34
C THR A 96 2.35 38.40 21.38
N SER A 97 1.09 38.45 20.94
CA SER A 97 -0.06 38.60 21.85
C SER A 97 -0.17 37.45 22.85
N LYS A 98 -0.60 37.74 24.07
CA LYS A 98 -0.96 36.72 25.07
C LYS A 98 -2.47 36.51 25.05
N VAL A 99 -2.92 35.28 25.31
CA VAL A 99 -4.35 34.97 25.38
C VAL A 99 -4.87 35.42 26.76
N PRO A 100 -5.85 36.35 26.84
CA PRO A 100 -6.44 36.73 28.12
C PRO A 100 -7.09 35.54 28.82
N LYS A 101 -7.01 35.46 30.17
CA LYS A 101 -7.60 34.36 30.95
C LYS A 101 -9.11 34.23 30.73
N ASN A 102 -9.79 35.38 30.62
CA ASN A 102 -11.22 35.52 30.35
C ASN A 102 -11.59 35.51 28.85
N ALA A 103 -10.66 35.15 27.96
CA ALA A 103 -10.96 35.03 26.54
C ALA A 103 -12.01 33.93 26.27
N SER A 104 -12.80 34.12 25.21
CA SER A 104 -13.82 33.15 24.79
C SER A 104 -13.17 31.84 24.34
N PHE A 105 -13.94 30.75 24.35
CA PHE A 105 -13.47 29.45 23.84
C PHE A 105 -13.01 29.52 22.39
N GLY A 106 -13.71 30.28 21.53
CA GLY A 106 -13.30 30.50 20.15
C GLY A 106 -11.95 31.21 20.06
N ALA A 107 -11.74 32.27 20.83
CA ALA A 107 -10.47 32.98 20.85
C ALA A 107 -9.33 32.11 21.37
N LYS A 108 -9.54 31.39 22.48
CA LYS A 108 -8.57 30.42 22.99
C LYS A 108 -8.24 29.35 21.94
N GLY A 109 -9.26 28.83 21.26
CA GLY A 109 -9.10 27.83 20.20
C GLY A 109 -8.28 28.33 19.01
N ILE A 110 -8.55 29.55 18.54
CA ILE A 110 -7.78 30.16 17.44
C ILE A 110 -6.32 30.36 17.86
N MET A 111 -6.09 30.90 19.06
CA MET A 111 -4.73 31.17 19.54
C MET A 111 -3.93 29.90 19.83
N ALA A 112 -4.60 28.78 20.16
CA ALA A 112 -3.96 27.47 20.30
C ALA A 112 -3.39 26.92 18.98
N THR A 113 -3.80 27.45 17.83
CA THR A 113 -3.23 27.07 16.51
C THR A 113 -1.88 27.74 16.23
N ARG A 114 -1.48 28.71 17.05
CA ARG A 114 -0.28 29.53 16.82
C ARG A 114 0.98 28.69 16.67
N ASP A 115 1.20 27.70 17.53
CA ASP A 115 2.44 26.92 17.50
C ASP A 115 2.53 26.07 16.23
N LEU A 116 1.40 25.49 15.79
CA LEU A 116 1.30 24.80 14.50
C LEU A 116 1.67 25.76 13.36
N ILE A 117 1.00 26.90 13.28
CA ILE A 117 1.24 27.88 12.22
C ILE A 117 2.69 28.34 12.26
N ARG A 118 3.24 28.64 13.44
CA ARG A 118 4.61 29.13 13.58
C ARG A 118 5.67 28.15 13.09
N ASN A 119 5.49 26.85 13.36
CA ASN A 119 6.42 25.82 12.91
C ASN A 119 6.38 25.61 11.39
N GLU A 120 5.19 25.71 10.80
CA GLU A 120 4.92 25.29 9.42
C GLU A 120 4.95 26.43 8.41
N THR A 121 5.21 27.65 8.88
CA THR A 121 5.18 28.86 8.04
C THR A 121 6.52 29.57 8.04
N CYS A 122 6.74 30.38 7.00
CA CYS A 122 7.92 31.22 6.88
C CYS A 122 7.51 32.54 6.22
N TRP A 123 8.02 33.66 6.74
CA TRP A 123 7.94 34.94 6.06
C TRP A 123 9.01 35.03 4.97
N LEU A 124 8.58 35.38 3.77
CA LEU A 124 9.43 35.85 2.68
C LEU A 124 9.58 37.37 2.83
N ILE A 125 10.81 37.79 3.05
CA ILE A 125 11.13 39.18 3.40
C ILE A 125 11.30 40.01 2.13
N ALA A 126 10.54 41.10 1.99
CA ALA A 126 10.77 42.15 1.01
C ALA A 126 11.52 43.32 1.67
N ASP A 127 10.80 44.18 2.39
CA ASP A 127 11.37 45.27 3.19
C ASP A 127 11.57 44.90 4.66
N GLY A 128 10.93 43.83 5.13
CA GLY A 128 11.01 43.32 6.50
C GLY A 128 10.41 44.25 7.55
N SER A 129 9.63 45.25 7.15
CA SER A 129 9.07 46.25 8.08
C SER A 129 7.92 45.70 8.92
N LYS A 130 7.17 44.74 8.36
CA LYS A 130 6.05 44.08 9.05
C LYS A 130 6.53 42.95 9.97
N VAL A 131 7.64 42.29 9.62
CA VAL A 131 8.12 41.07 10.30
C VAL A 131 8.91 41.38 11.57
N ASP A 132 8.46 40.84 12.69
CA ASP A 132 9.18 40.91 13.97
C ASP A 132 10.39 39.97 13.94
N LEU A 133 11.55 40.50 14.30
CA LEU A 133 12.80 39.76 14.26
C LEU A 133 12.76 38.50 15.14
N TRP A 134 12.19 38.61 16.34
CA TRP A 134 12.25 37.59 17.39
C TRP A 134 11.10 36.60 17.37
N HIS A 135 9.90 37.09 17.03
CA HIS A 135 8.64 36.37 17.27
C HIS A 135 8.04 35.76 16.01
N SER A 136 8.54 36.13 14.83
CA SER A 136 8.04 35.66 13.54
C SER A 136 8.99 34.62 12.92
N PRO A 137 8.46 33.56 12.28
CA PRO A 137 9.28 32.58 11.60
C PRO A 137 9.67 33.11 10.21
N TRP A 138 10.95 33.41 9.96
CA TRP A 138 11.40 33.96 8.67
C TRP A 138 12.70 33.33 8.14
N ILE A 139 13.30 32.41 8.90
CA ILE A 139 14.47 31.64 8.46
C ILE A 139 13.99 30.25 7.98
N PRO A 140 14.03 29.93 6.68
CA PRO A 140 13.30 28.80 6.11
C PRO A 140 13.68 27.42 6.67
N TRP A 141 14.97 27.20 6.92
CA TRP A 141 15.52 25.90 7.33
C TRP A 141 15.47 25.64 8.85
N LEU A 142 15.00 26.60 9.64
CA LEU A 142 14.88 26.44 11.09
C LEU A 142 13.42 26.13 11.46
N ASP A 143 13.23 25.19 12.39
CA ASP A 143 11.99 25.12 13.15
C ASP A 143 11.91 26.25 14.18
N TRP A 144 10.78 26.38 14.88
CA TRP A 144 10.60 27.47 15.83
C TRP A 144 11.56 27.42 17.02
N ASN A 145 11.84 26.23 17.56
CA ASN A 145 12.72 26.09 18.71
C ASN A 145 14.17 26.41 18.32
N MET A 146 14.61 25.93 17.16
CA MET A 146 15.90 26.27 16.57
C MET A 146 16.01 27.78 16.28
N SER A 147 14.94 28.41 15.75
CA SER A 147 14.91 29.86 15.50
C SER A 147 15.10 30.65 16.79
N ARG A 148 14.49 30.22 17.91
CA ARG A 148 14.71 30.87 19.22
C ARG A 148 16.13 30.70 19.75
N ALA A 149 16.73 29.53 19.53
CA ALA A 149 18.11 29.24 19.93
C ALA A 149 19.16 29.93 19.03
N ALA A 150 18.76 30.38 17.84
CA ALA A 150 19.64 31.05 16.89
C ALA A 150 20.06 32.46 17.32
N PHE A 151 19.33 33.09 18.24
CA PHE A 151 19.65 34.43 18.69
C PHE A 151 20.83 34.45 19.66
N ASN A 152 21.61 35.52 19.58
CA ASN A 152 22.69 35.79 20.51
C ASN A 152 22.11 35.96 21.94
N PRO A 153 22.52 35.15 22.92
CA PRO A 153 21.97 35.18 24.29
C PRO A 153 22.25 36.49 25.02
N LEU A 154 23.21 37.29 24.55
CA LEU A 154 23.55 38.60 25.12
C LEU A 154 22.59 39.72 24.66
N CYS A 155 21.74 39.46 23.66
CA CYS A 155 20.81 40.44 23.13
C CYS A 155 19.50 40.46 23.93
N VAL A 156 19.01 41.66 24.24
CA VAL A 156 17.71 41.86 24.89
C VAL A 156 16.60 41.74 23.84
N GLN A 157 15.53 41.02 24.18
CA GLN A 157 14.32 40.88 23.36
C GLN A 157 13.53 42.19 23.35
N ASN A 158 13.89 43.08 22.43
CA ASN A 158 13.14 44.30 22.13
C ASN A 158 12.33 44.12 20.85
N SER A 159 11.27 44.93 20.67
CA SER A 159 10.49 44.99 19.43
C SER A 159 11.36 45.53 18.31
N ILE A 160 11.93 44.63 17.51
CA ILE A 160 12.86 44.92 16.42
C ILE A 160 12.32 44.25 15.17
N LYS A 161 12.43 44.94 14.04
CA LYS A 161 11.98 44.45 12.74
C LYS A 161 13.14 43.90 11.93
N VAL A 162 12.83 42.98 11.02
CA VAL A 162 13.84 42.40 10.10
C VAL A 162 14.45 43.47 9.19
N SER A 163 13.71 44.54 8.90
CA SER A 163 14.20 45.71 8.15
C SER A 163 15.48 46.34 8.71
N THR A 164 15.77 46.14 10.00
CA THR A 164 17.00 46.65 10.66
C THR A 164 18.27 45.88 10.31
N LEU A 165 18.14 44.71 9.68
CA LEU A 165 19.25 43.82 9.37
C LEU A 165 19.84 44.02 7.98
N HIS A 166 19.20 44.80 7.10
CA HIS A 166 19.66 45.00 5.72
C HIS A 166 19.68 46.47 5.33
N GLY A 167 20.56 46.82 4.38
CA GLY A 167 20.70 48.18 3.86
C GLY A 167 19.61 48.59 2.88
N GLU A 168 19.77 49.77 2.28
CA GLU A 168 18.93 50.27 1.17
C GLU A 168 19.16 49.51 -0.14
N ASP A 169 20.38 49.02 -0.34
CA ASP A 169 20.76 48.07 -1.39
C ASP A 169 20.06 46.71 -1.24
N GLY A 170 19.60 46.40 -0.03
CA GLY A 170 19.00 45.12 0.29
C GLY A 170 20.01 44.05 0.70
N GLU A 171 21.29 44.39 0.81
CA GLU A 171 22.26 43.46 1.33
C GLU A 171 22.15 43.39 2.85
N TRP A 172 22.32 42.19 3.40
CA TRP A 172 22.35 42.01 4.85
C TRP A 172 23.57 42.75 5.42
N ILE A 173 23.35 43.56 6.46
CA ILE A 173 24.41 44.32 7.13
C ILE A 173 25.17 43.35 8.05
N PRO A 174 26.42 42.98 7.74
CA PRO A 174 27.09 41.88 8.44
C PRO A 174 27.22 42.14 9.95
N ARG A 175 27.52 43.38 10.34
CA ARG A 175 27.62 43.78 11.76
C ARG A 175 26.30 43.63 12.51
N SER A 176 25.18 43.97 11.88
CA SER A 176 23.85 43.81 12.49
C SER A 176 23.51 42.33 12.62
N VAL A 177 23.74 41.54 11.59
CA VAL A 177 23.46 40.09 11.61
C VAL A 177 24.27 39.38 12.71
N HIS A 178 25.58 39.60 12.78
CA HIS A 178 26.45 38.99 13.79
C HIS A 178 26.18 39.48 15.21
N ARG A 179 25.59 40.67 15.36
CA ARG A 179 25.12 41.16 16.65
C ARG A 179 23.95 40.30 17.17
N TRP A 180 22.96 40.03 16.31
CA TRP A 180 21.70 39.42 16.73
C TRP A 180 21.69 37.89 16.71
N PHE A 181 22.53 37.25 15.88
CA PHE A 181 22.53 35.78 15.71
C PHE A 181 23.84 35.14 16.17
N VAL A 182 23.76 33.88 16.59
CA VAL A 182 24.94 33.04 16.80
C VAL A 182 25.68 32.80 15.48
N GLN A 183 27.00 32.59 15.54
CA GLN A 183 27.87 32.54 14.36
C GLN A 183 27.40 31.54 13.28
N SER A 184 26.91 30.37 13.68
CA SER A 184 26.44 29.33 12.75
C SER A 184 25.28 29.79 11.88
N VAL A 185 24.34 30.55 12.45
CA VAL A 185 23.17 31.09 11.74
C VAL A 185 23.53 32.39 11.02
N ALA A 186 24.30 33.28 11.67
CA ALA A 186 24.75 34.53 11.07
C ALA A 186 25.49 34.31 9.74
N SER A 187 26.38 33.31 9.69
CA SER A 187 27.15 32.97 8.48
C SER A 187 26.27 32.43 7.34
N SER A 188 25.10 31.88 7.67
CA SER A 188 24.17 31.28 6.71
C SER A 188 23.04 32.21 6.31
N LEU A 189 22.92 33.40 6.91
CA LEU A 189 21.77 34.30 6.69
C LEU A 189 21.69 34.82 5.24
N ASN A 190 22.82 34.89 4.55
CA ASN A 190 22.88 35.25 3.12
C ASN A 190 22.11 34.25 2.23
N LEU A 191 21.82 33.04 2.72
CA LEU A 191 21.00 32.04 2.01
C LEU A 191 19.50 32.38 2.06
N VAL A 192 19.06 33.26 2.97
CA VAL A 192 17.68 33.72 3.02
C VAL A 192 17.41 34.57 1.78
N ARG A 193 16.71 33.99 0.80
CA ARG A 193 16.24 34.71 -0.38
C ARG A 193 15.20 35.73 0.02
N ARG A 194 15.36 36.96 -0.48
CA ARG A 194 14.44 38.07 -0.28
C ARG A 194 13.63 38.34 -1.54
N LEU A 195 12.44 38.88 -1.35
CA LEU A 195 11.60 39.39 -2.41
C LEU A 195 12.09 40.79 -2.84
N PRO A 196 11.76 41.23 -4.07
CA PRO A 196 11.98 42.62 -4.47
C PRO A 196 11.28 43.59 -3.50
N ARG A 197 11.92 44.71 -3.16
CA ARG A 197 11.34 45.73 -2.25
C ARG A 197 10.05 46.39 -2.78
N SER A 198 9.77 46.24 -4.07
CA SER A 198 8.50 46.67 -4.67
C SER A 198 7.32 45.78 -4.29
N GLN A 199 7.59 44.60 -3.72
CA GLN A 199 6.58 43.68 -3.19
C GLN A 199 6.42 43.87 -1.69
N GLU A 200 5.38 43.28 -1.13
CA GLU A 200 5.18 43.24 0.32
C GLU A 200 5.79 41.96 0.92
N ASP A 201 6.08 41.99 2.23
CA ASP A 201 6.41 40.79 2.99
C ASP A 201 5.26 39.76 2.87
N LEU A 202 5.58 38.51 2.56
CA LEU A 202 4.59 37.44 2.36
C LEU A 202 4.78 36.31 3.36
N LEU A 203 3.71 35.94 4.07
CA LEU A 203 3.70 34.72 4.87
C LEU A 203 3.33 33.52 3.99
N VAL A 204 4.18 32.50 3.95
CA VAL A 204 3.95 31.27 3.19
C VAL A 204 3.94 30.04 4.08
N TRP A 205 3.17 29.02 3.68
CA TRP A 205 3.22 27.69 4.29
C TRP A 205 4.31 26.84 3.64
N LYS A 206 5.28 26.36 4.43
CA LYS A 206 6.52 25.73 3.94
C LYS A 206 6.27 24.54 3.02
N ASP A 207 5.31 23.69 3.37
CA ASP A 207 5.00 22.46 2.64
C ASP A 207 3.91 22.64 1.54
N ALA A 208 3.44 23.87 1.29
CA ALA A 208 2.49 24.14 0.22
C ALA A 208 3.23 24.45 -1.09
N THR A 209 2.84 23.80 -2.20
CA THR A 209 3.46 24.01 -3.53
C THR A 209 3.36 25.45 -4.03
N ASN A 210 2.27 26.15 -3.69
CA ASN A 210 2.03 27.55 -4.00
C ASN A 210 2.24 28.48 -2.80
N GLY A 211 2.74 27.96 -1.67
CA GLY A 211 2.88 28.71 -0.41
C GLY A 211 1.55 29.06 0.29
N LEU A 212 0.38 28.72 -0.27
CA LEU A 212 -0.91 29.12 0.28
C LEU A 212 -1.45 28.13 1.31
N PHE A 213 -2.09 28.67 2.33
CA PHE A 213 -2.78 27.88 3.33
C PHE A 213 -4.01 27.17 2.77
N SER A 214 -4.17 25.89 3.14
CA SER A 214 -5.46 25.21 3.13
C SER A 214 -5.56 24.27 4.33
N PRO A 215 -6.78 23.93 4.81
CA PRO A 215 -6.94 22.95 5.86
C PRO A 215 -6.30 21.59 5.53
N ARG A 216 -6.23 21.24 4.23
CA ARG A 216 -5.58 20.00 3.76
C ARG A 216 -4.08 20.02 4.01
N VAL A 217 -3.41 21.14 3.67
CA VAL A 217 -1.97 21.30 3.89
C VAL A 217 -1.68 21.35 5.39
N ALA A 218 -2.46 22.11 6.16
CA ALA A 218 -2.30 22.17 7.62
C ALA A 218 -2.48 20.79 8.28
N TYR A 219 -3.48 20.02 7.84
CA TYR A 219 -3.66 18.65 8.30
C TYR A 219 -2.45 17.77 8.00
N LYS A 220 -1.89 17.87 6.78
CA LYS A 220 -0.68 17.14 6.36
C LYS A 220 0.50 17.46 7.28
N SER A 221 0.70 18.73 7.63
CA SER A 221 1.72 19.17 8.59
C SER A 221 1.51 18.58 9.99
N ILE A 222 0.28 18.56 10.51
CA ILE A 222 -0.03 18.00 11.84
C ILE A 222 0.37 16.52 11.94
N ILE A 223 0.17 15.75 10.87
CA ILE A 223 0.44 14.32 10.87
C ILE A 223 1.86 13.97 10.38
N LYS A 224 2.63 14.94 9.87
CA LYS A 224 3.95 14.72 9.26
C LYS A 224 4.93 14.02 10.20
N GLY A 225 4.95 14.42 11.47
CA GLY A 225 5.80 13.79 12.49
C GLY A 225 5.39 12.36 12.86
N ARG A 226 4.26 11.86 12.36
CA ARG A 226 3.79 10.48 12.56
C ARG A 226 4.10 9.59 11.35
N TRP A 227 4.63 10.16 10.28
CA TRP A 227 5.03 9.36 9.12
C TRP A 227 6.25 8.54 9.52
N GLY A 228 6.15 7.22 9.30
CA GLY A 228 7.32 6.37 9.24
C GLY A 228 8.10 6.59 7.94
N GLU A 229 9.08 5.72 7.73
CA GLU A 229 9.82 5.66 6.47
C GLU A 229 8.87 5.51 5.28
N SER A 230 9.26 6.13 4.16
CA SER A 230 8.49 6.02 2.93
C SER A 230 8.72 4.64 2.34
N ASP A 231 7.67 3.85 2.23
CA ASP A 231 7.73 2.51 1.64
C ASP A 231 6.99 2.51 0.30
N GLN A 232 7.72 2.16 -0.77
CA GLN A 232 7.18 2.16 -2.13
C GLN A 232 6.12 1.07 -2.33
N ILE A 233 6.13 0.01 -1.51
CA ILE A 233 5.17 -1.09 -1.62
C ILE A 233 3.72 -0.61 -1.56
N TRP A 234 3.44 0.40 -0.71
CA TRP A 234 2.09 0.93 -0.56
C TRP A 234 1.60 1.58 -1.84
N ASN A 235 2.44 2.40 -2.48
CA ASN A 235 2.11 3.03 -3.75
C ASN A 235 1.86 1.99 -4.84
N ARG A 236 2.62 0.89 -4.85
CA ARG A 236 2.43 -0.21 -5.79
C ARG A 236 1.07 -0.88 -5.58
N ILE A 237 0.73 -1.27 -4.34
CA ILE A 237 -0.57 -1.89 -4.01
C ILE A 237 -1.75 -1.01 -4.45
N TRP A 238 -1.73 0.28 -4.14
CA TRP A 238 -2.86 1.16 -4.40
C TRP A 238 -3.02 1.55 -5.87
N LYS A 239 -1.94 1.52 -6.66
CA LYS A 239 -1.95 1.79 -8.11
C LYS A 239 -2.39 0.60 -8.97
N LEU A 240 -2.46 -0.61 -8.40
CA LEU A 240 -2.92 -1.80 -9.12
C LEU A 240 -4.30 -1.59 -9.73
N GLN A 241 -4.52 -2.09 -10.95
CA GLN A 241 -5.82 -2.05 -11.62
C GLN A 241 -6.68 -3.27 -11.22
N ILE A 242 -6.95 -3.41 -9.92
CA ILE A 242 -7.78 -4.49 -9.34
C ILE A 242 -8.91 -3.93 -8.50
N THR A 243 -9.83 -4.82 -8.08
CA THR A 243 -10.92 -4.43 -7.17
C THR A 243 -10.38 -3.89 -5.85
N GLU A 244 -11.03 -2.87 -5.30
CA GLU A 244 -10.63 -2.27 -4.02
C GLU A 244 -10.65 -3.29 -2.86
N ARG A 245 -11.52 -4.31 -2.94
CA ARG A 245 -11.55 -5.43 -1.98
C ARG A 245 -10.21 -6.17 -1.92
N LEU A 246 -9.60 -6.42 -3.08
CA LEU A 246 -8.32 -7.13 -3.17
C LEU A 246 -7.14 -6.24 -2.78
N LYS A 247 -7.16 -4.94 -3.13
CA LYS A 247 -6.16 -3.98 -2.62
C LYS A 247 -6.17 -3.93 -1.10
N MET A 248 -7.37 -3.87 -0.51
CA MET A 248 -7.56 -3.93 0.94
C MET A 248 -7.02 -5.23 1.54
N PHE A 249 -7.21 -6.36 0.87
CA PHE A 249 -6.66 -7.65 1.30
C PHE A 249 -5.13 -7.66 1.28
N LEU A 250 -4.51 -7.24 0.17
CA LEU A 250 -3.05 -7.12 0.06
C LEU A 250 -2.47 -6.16 1.10
N TRP A 251 -3.15 -5.04 1.34
CA TRP A 251 -2.77 -4.10 2.39
C TRP A 251 -2.85 -4.75 3.79
N LYS A 252 -3.92 -5.49 4.10
CA LYS A 252 -4.06 -6.24 5.36
C LYS A 252 -2.96 -7.28 5.52
N LEU A 253 -2.63 -7.98 4.43
CA LEU A 253 -1.59 -9.01 4.41
C LEU A 253 -0.20 -8.40 4.65
N CYS A 254 0.12 -7.32 3.94
CA CYS A 254 1.39 -6.61 4.06
C CYS A 254 1.56 -5.95 5.44
N ARG A 255 0.46 -5.50 6.06
CA ARG A 255 0.44 -5.01 7.44
C ARG A 255 0.48 -6.14 8.48
N ASP A 256 0.43 -7.40 8.06
CA ASP A 256 0.29 -8.57 8.91
C ASP A 256 -0.90 -8.42 9.87
N ILE A 257 -2.09 -8.07 9.37
CA ILE A 257 -3.32 -7.83 10.16
C ILE A 257 -4.47 -8.80 9.90
N ILE A 258 -4.15 -9.92 9.28
CA ILE A 258 -5.09 -11.03 9.13
C ILE A 258 -4.99 -11.91 10.40
N PRO A 259 -6.12 -12.36 10.98
CA PRO A 259 -6.14 -13.12 12.23
C PRO A 259 -5.77 -14.60 12.01
N PHE A 260 -4.54 -14.88 11.57
CA PHE A 260 -4.03 -16.25 11.50
C PHE A 260 -3.83 -16.85 12.90
N GLY A 261 -3.90 -18.19 13.01
CA GLY A 261 -3.76 -18.95 14.24
C GLY A 261 -2.49 -18.61 15.02
N ASN A 262 -1.34 -18.45 14.37
CA ASN A 262 -0.10 -18.03 15.02
C ASN A 262 -0.22 -16.67 15.75
N ARG A 263 -1.05 -15.76 15.22
CA ARG A 263 -1.28 -14.43 15.76
C ARG A 263 -2.39 -14.43 16.80
N LEU A 264 -3.45 -15.21 16.55
CA LEU A 264 -4.52 -15.42 17.52
C LEU A 264 -4.02 -16.16 18.76
N GLN A 265 -3.06 -17.09 18.64
CA GLN A 265 -2.43 -17.74 19.79
C GLN A 265 -1.77 -16.72 20.72
N ARG A 266 -1.04 -15.75 20.17
CA ARG A 266 -0.41 -14.68 20.97
C ARG A 266 -1.42 -13.81 21.73
N ILE A 267 -2.66 -13.71 21.25
CA ILE A 267 -3.70 -12.85 21.81
C ILE A 267 -4.64 -13.62 22.74
N PHE A 268 -5.04 -14.84 22.36
CA PHE A 268 -6.11 -15.63 22.98
C PHE A 268 -5.68 -17.05 23.41
N GLY A 269 -4.49 -17.52 23.03
CA GLY A 269 -4.02 -18.88 23.33
C GLY A 269 -4.64 -19.97 22.45
N ASN A 270 -5.18 -19.61 21.28
CA ASN A 270 -5.77 -20.55 20.33
C ASN A 270 -4.75 -21.58 19.78
N ASP A 271 -5.28 -22.68 19.22
CA ASP A 271 -4.47 -23.63 18.44
C ASP A 271 -3.83 -22.91 17.25
N THR A 272 -2.57 -23.24 16.99
CA THR A 272 -1.82 -22.69 15.86
C THR A 272 -1.99 -23.51 14.61
N ARG A 273 -2.56 -24.71 14.65
CA ARG A 273 -2.65 -25.55 13.46
C ARG A 273 -3.49 -24.93 12.36
N CYS A 274 -3.04 -25.12 11.13
CA CYS A 274 -3.76 -24.73 9.92
C CYS A 274 -5.13 -25.42 9.90
N VAL A 275 -6.19 -24.62 9.72
CA VAL A 275 -7.57 -25.10 9.64
C VAL A 275 -7.86 -25.95 8.39
N ILE A 276 -6.98 -25.91 7.39
CA ILE A 276 -7.12 -26.65 6.13
C ILE A 276 -6.43 -28.00 6.21
N CYS A 277 -5.13 -28.05 6.51
CA CYS A 277 -4.37 -29.31 6.50
C CYS A 277 -4.18 -29.93 7.90
N GLY A 278 -4.24 -29.14 8.98
CA GLY A 278 -3.97 -29.61 10.34
C GLY A 278 -2.50 -29.89 10.69
N ASP A 279 -1.58 -29.85 9.71
CA ASP A 279 -0.22 -30.39 9.85
C ASP A 279 0.88 -29.34 10.13
N ALA A 280 0.57 -28.06 9.98
CA ALA A 280 1.53 -26.96 10.18
C ALA A 280 0.87 -25.73 10.82
N ASP A 281 1.68 -24.75 11.24
CA ASP A 281 1.17 -23.50 11.81
C ASP A 281 0.42 -22.63 10.78
N ASP A 282 -0.79 -22.23 11.15
CA ASP A 282 -1.65 -21.27 10.48
C ASP A 282 -0.97 -19.90 10.44
N SER A 283 -0.46 -19.59 9.25
CA SER A 283 0.30 -18.40 8.93
C SER A 283 0.03 -18.04 7.47
N ALA A 284 0.24 -16.77 7.10
CA ALA A 284 0.11 -16.32 5.72
C ALA A 284 0.93 -17.18 4.74
N GLN A 285 2.20 -17.43 5.07
CA GLN A 285 3.11 -18.18 4.22
C GLN A 285 2.65 -19.63 4.05
N HIS A 286 2.20 -20.26 5.13
CA HIS A 286 1.68 -21.62 5.04
C HIS A 286 0.38 -21.64 4.24
N LEU A 287 -0.64 -20.90 4.66
CA LEU A 287 -1.96 -20.92 4.06
C LEU A 287 -1.94 -20.59 2.57
N PHE A 288 -1.06 -19.67 2.15
CA PHE A 288 -1.02 -19.21 0.76
C PHE A 288 0.02 -19.89 -0.12
N PHE A 289 1.06 -20.52 0.42
CA PHE A 289 2.14 -21.10 -0.42
C PHE A 289 2.58 -22.51 -0.03
N LYS A 290 2.46 -22.92 1.23
CA LYS A 290 2.96 -24.24 1.69
C LYS A 290 1.87 -25.25 2.04
N CYS A 291 0.62 -24.81 2.20
CA CYS A 291 -0.52 -25.68 2.46
C CYS A 291 -0.77 -26.56 1.23
N PRO A 292 -0.94 -27.89 1.37
CA PRO A 292 -1.16 -28.80 0.23
C PRO A 292 -2.21 -28.30 -0.77
N LEU A 293 -3.32 -27.73 -0.28
CA LEU A 293 -4.34 -27.11 -1.11
C LEU A 293 -3.80 -25.90 -1.89
N ALA A 294 -3.08 -24.98 -1.23
CA ALA A 294 -2.51 -23.82 -1.88
C ALA A 294 -1.48 -24.20 -2.94
N LYS A 295 -0.66 -25.22 -2.66
CA LYS A 295 0.29 -25.74 -3.64
C LYS A 295 -0.42 -26.29 -4.88
N ALA A 296 -1.50 -27.06 -4.69
CA ALA A 296 -2.31 -27.57 -5.79
C ALA A 296 -2.95 -26.45 -6.61
N VAL A 297 -3.45 -25.39 -5.95
CA VAL A 297 -4.01 -24.20 -6.63
C VAL A 297 -2.94 -23.47 -7.44
N TRP A 298 -1.73 -23.29 -6.90
CA TRP A 298 -0.62 -22.68 -7.62
C TRP A 298 -0.16 -23.52 -8.81
N PHE A 299 -0.12 -24.85 -8.65
CA PHE A 299 0.23 -25.78 -9.71
C PHE A 299 -0.84 -25.83 -10.82
N ALA A 300 -2.13 -25.82 -10.46
CA ALA A 300 -3.24 -25.81 -11.39
C ALA A 300 -3.49 -24.42 -12.02
N SER A 301 -2.83 -23.37 -11.53
CA SER A 301 -2.92 -22.04 -12.13
C SER A 301 -2.18 -21.98 -13.47
N ARG A 302 -2.47 -20.95 -14.27
CA ARG A 302 -1.71 -20.63 -15.50
C ARG A 302 -0.20 -20.43 -15.29
N TRP A 303 0.28 -20.34 -14.06
CA TRP A 303 1.71 -20.22 -13.76
C TRP A 303 2.39 -21.56 -13.47
N ALA A 304 1.64 -22.65 -13.26
CA ALA A 304 2.20 -23.96 -12.93
C ALA A 304 3.18 -23.95 -11.75
N LEU A 305 2.97 -23.03 -10.81
CA LEU A 305 4.02 -22.64 -9.87
C LEU A 305 4.19 -23.71 -8.80
N ARG A 306 5.42 -24.23 -8.67
CA ARG A 306 5.81 -25.03 -7.49
C ARG A 306 6.09 -24.10 -6.32
N SER A 307 5.04 -23.78 -5.57
CA SER A 307 5.12 -22.85 -4.44
C SER A 307 6.01 -23.34 -3.29
N ASP A 308 6.36 -24.64 -3.26
CA ASP A 308 7.29 -25.24 -2.29
C ASP A 308 8.69 -24.67 -2.30
N SER A 309 9.17 -24.28 -3.48
CA SER A 309 10.49 -23.66 -3.63
C SER A 309 10.51 -22.20 -3.16
N LEU A 310 9.35 -21.62 -2.83
CA LEU A 310 9.26 -20.22 -2.39
C LEU A 310 9.29 -20.14 -0.87
N CYS A 311 10.27 -19.39 -0.38
CA CYS A 311 10.43 -19.09 1.04
C CYS A 311 10.29 -17.60 1.27
N PHE A 312 9.40 -17.22 2.18
CA PHE A 312 9.17 -15.84 2.58
C PHE A 312 9.39 -15.67 4.08
N ASP A 313 10.26 -14.75 4.46
CA ASP A 313 10.53 -14.43 5.87
C ASP A 313 9.35 -13.72 6.54
N SER A 314 8.54 -13.01 5.76
CA SER A 314 7.40 -12.25 6.27
C SER A 314 6.24 -12.19 5.25
N PRO A 315 5.00 -11.92 5.72
CA PRO A 315 3.87 -11.62 4.83
C PRO A 315 4.13 -10.42 3.92
N ARG A 316 4.96 -9.45 4.34
CA ARG A 316 5.36 -8.30 3.52
C ARG A 316 6.21 -8.74 2.33
N ASN A 317 7.23 -9.58 2.55
CA ASN A 317 8.08 -10.08 1.46
C ASN A 317 7.26 -10.88 0.45
N MET A 318 6.27 -11.63 0.92
CA MET A 318 5.34 -12.37 0.07
C MET A 318 4.49 -11.43 -0.80
N VAL A 319 3.97 -10.31 -0.25
CA VAL A 319 3.27 -9.30 -1.05
C VAL A 319 4.22 -8.62 -2.02
N GLU A 320 5.45 -8.32 -1.62
CA GLU A 320 6.47 -7.72 -2.49
C GLU A 320 6.79 -8.61 -3.70
N TRP A 321 6.95 -9.91 -3.47
CA TRP A 321 7.11 -10.91 -4.53
C TRP A 321 5.87 -11.03 -5.41
N LEU A 322 4.65 -11.02 -4.84
CA LEU A 322 3.41 -11.02 -5.63
C LEU A 322 3.29 -9.81 -6.57
N LEU A 323 3.86 -8.66 -6.17
CA LEU A 323 3.86 -7.44 -6.98
C LEU A 323 4.96 -7.44 -8.06
N SER A 324 6.00 -8.24 -7.91
CA SER A 324 7.11 -8.43 -8.87
C SER A 324 7.72 -9.81 -8.71
N PRO A 325 7.11 -10.86 -9.28
CA PRO A 325 7.65 -12.20 -9.14
C PRO A 325 8.90 -12.36 -10.01
N ASP A 326 9.93 -13.00 -9.45
CA ASP A 326 11.27 -13.07 -10.06
C ASP A 326 11.29 -13.69 -11.47
N PHE A 327 10.38 -14.63 -11.73
CA PHE A 327 10.29 -15.35 -13.02
C PHE A 327 9.65 -14.51 -14.15
N LEU A 328 9.14 -13.31 -13.85
CA LEU A 328 8.60 -12.38 -14.85
C LEU A 328 9.56 -11.24 -15.19
N GLN A 329 10.79 -11.25 -14.65
CA GLN A 329 11.81 -10.27 -15.01
C GLN A 329 12.19 -10.42 -16.49
N GLY A 330 11.68 -9.52 -17.34
CA GLY A 330 11.95 -9.49 -18.79
C GLY A 330 10.76 -9.84 -19.70
N ALA A 331 9.57 -10.12 -19.16
CA ALA A 331 8.35 -10.22 -19.96
C ALA A 331 7.79 -8.81 -20.26
N ASP A 332 7.33 -8.57 -21.49
CA ASP A 332 6.70 -7.29 -21.89
C ASP A 332 5.53 -6.94 -20.95
N GLU A 333 5.45 -5.67 -20.56
CA GLU A 333 4.45 -5.05 -19.68
C GLU A 333 3.03 -5.01 -20.31
N ASP A 334 2.56 -6.09 -20.95
CA ASP A 334 1.14 -6.20 -21.29
C ASP A 334 0.34 -6.62 -20.05
N ASP A 335 -0.09 -5.55 -19.36
CA ASP A 335 -0.58 -5.37 -17.99
C ASP A 335 -1.80 -6.18 -17.52
N LEU A 336 -2.44 -7.02 -18.35
CA LEU A 336 -3.75 -7.63 -18.01
C LEU A 336 -3.67 -9.07 -17.47
N GLY A 337 -2.63 -9.83 -17.80
CA GLY A 337 -2.55 -11.27 -17.50
C GLY A 337 -2.02 -11.61 -16.09
N ILE A 338 -1.13 -10.80 -15.54
CA ILE A 338 -0.45 -11.05 -14.24
C ILE A 338 -1.37 -10.62 -13.09
N LEU A 339 -2.00 -9.45 -13.25
CA LEU A 339 -3.02 -8.91 -12.37
C LEU A 339 -4.22 -9.84 -12.24
N ALA A 340 -4.76 -10.37 -13.33
CA ALA A 340 -5.88 -11.33 -13.31
C ALA A 340 -5.53 -12.64 -12.57
N LYS A 341 -4.27 -13.08 -12.61
CA LYS A 341 -3.79 -14.30 -11.96
C LYS A 341 -3.55 -14.10 -10.45
N VAL A 342 -2.98 -12.95 -10.04
CA VAL A 342 -2.87 -12.57 -8.61
C VAL A 342 -4.25 -12.31 -8.00
N ILE A 343 -5.18 -11.71 -8.78
CA ILE A 343 -6.59 -11.53 -8.42
C ILE A 343 -7.28 -12.86 -8.20
N ASN A 344 -7.16 -13.82 -9.14
CA ASN A 344 -7.79 -15.14 -9.01
C ASN A 344 -7.22 -15.92 -7.83
N VAL A 345 -5.91 -15.83 -7.58
CA VAL A 345 -5.31 -16.49 -6.43
C VAL A 345 -5.73 -15.82 -5.12
N ALA A 346 -5.70 -14.50 -5.02
CA ALA A 346 -6.18 -13.79 -3.85
C ALA A 346 -7.71 -13.98 -3.62
N ALA A 347 -8.51 -14.10 -4.68
CA ALA A 347 -9.94 -14.39 -4.62
C ALA A 347 -10.22 -15.85 -4.20
N ASN A 348 -9.46 -16.82 -4.70
CA ASN A 348 -9.54 -18.23 -4.29
C ASN A 348 -9.08 -18.43 -2.83
N LEU A 349 -8.04 -17.73 -2.42
CA LEU A 349 -7.54 -17.72 -1.05
C LEU A 349 -8.48 -17.01 -0.09
N GLN A 350 -9.15 -15.94 -0.55
CA GLN A 350 -10.24 -15.29 0.18
C GLN A 350 -11.47 -16.19 0.28
N ALA A 351 -11.85 -16.90 -0.79
CA ALA A 351 -12.95 -17.86 -0.78
C ALA A 351 -12.66 -19.06 0.13
N ALA A 352 -11.42 -19.56 0.15
CA ALA A 352 -10.96 -20.60 1.07
C ALA A 352 -10.96 -20.12 2.53
N TRP A 353 -10.56 -18.87 2.79
CA TRP A 353 -10.58 -18.25 4.11
C TRP A 353 -12.00 -17.94 4.61
N GLU A 354 -12.91 -17.52 3.72
CA GLU A 354 -14.32 -17.19 4.03
C GLU A 354 -15.22 -18.42 4.09
N SER A 355 -14.71 -19.61 3.75
CA SER A 355 -15.45 -20.87 3.79
C SER A 355 -15.08 -21.71 5.02
N PRO A 356 -15.80 -21.59 6.13
CA PRO A 356 -15.75 -22.60 7.18
C PRO A 356 -16.24 -24.01 6.74
N ARG A 357 -16.35 -24.34 5.44
CA ARG A 357 -17.12 -25.49 4.94
C ARG A 357 -16.67 -26.12 3.60
N ILE A 358 -15.38 -26.11 3.23
CA ILE A 358 -14.90 -26.90 2.06
C ILE A 358 -14.60 -28.37 2.45
N ALA A 359 -15.32 -28.92 3.42
CA ALA A 359 -15.47 -30.37 3.55
C ALA A 359 -16.65 -30.87 2.69
N ASP A 360 -17.64 -30.01 2.40
CA ASP A 360 -18.86 -30.38 1.69
C ASP A 360 -18.71 -30.30 0.16
N VAL A 361 -17.88 -29.39 -0.37
CA VAL A 361 -17.70 -29.21 -1.83
C VAL A 361 -16.90 -30.36 -2.45
N LEU A 362 -15.93 -30.93 -1.74
CA LEU A 362 -15.17 -32.11 -2.21
C LEU A 362 -15.97 -33.42 -2.13
N GLN A 363 -17.21 -33.39 -1.60
CA GLN A 363 -18.12 -34.55 -1.59
C GLN A 363 -19.18 -34.50 -2.70
N GLN A 364 -19.31 -33.40 -3.44
CA GLN A 364 -20.28 -33.31 -4.54
C GLN A 364 -19.56 -33.49 -5.88
N ASN A 365 -19.30 -34.76 -6.21
CA ASN A 365 -19.18 -35.19 -7.60
C ASN A 365 -20.53 -34.94 -8.29
N GLN A 366 -20.68 -33.77 -8.92
CA GLN A 366 -21.60 -33.61 -10.03
C GLN A 366 -20.78 -33.23 -11.25
N THR A 367 -20.97 -34.00 -12.32
CA THR A 367 -20.54 -33.68 -13.69
C THR A 367 -21.17 -32.36 -14.09
N GLU A 368 -20.48 -31.26 -13.83
CA GLU A 368 -20.80 -29.96 -14.41
C GLU A 368 -20.37 -29.98 -15.88
N ILE A 369 -21.33 -29.74 -16.78
CA ILE A 369 -21.06 -29.55 -18.21
C ILE A 369 -20.52 -28.13 -18.36
N TYR A 370 -19.21 -27.99 -18.53
CA TYR A 370 -18.57 -26.69 -18.79
C TYR A 370 -18.85 -26.25 -20.23
N THR A 371 -19.49 -25.10 -20.41
CA THR A 371 -19.71 -24.48 -21.72
C THR A 371 -18.64 -23.43 -21.99
N GLY A 372 -17.57 -23.80 -22.70
CA GLY A 372 -16.50 -22.88 -23.10
C GLY A 372 -15.44 -23.55 -23.96
N ASN A 373 -14.59 -22.76 -24.62
CA ASN A 373 -13.49 -23.28 -25.45
C ASN A 373 -12.50 -24.05 -24.56
N LEU A 374 -12.31 -25.33 -24.88
CA LEU A 374 -11.35 -26.22 -24.25
C LEU A 374 -9.97 -25.99 -24.86
N VAL A 375 -8.97 -25.77 -24.00
CA VAL A 375 -7.58 -25.60 -24.38
C VAL A 375 -6.77 -26.76 -23.80
N LEU A 376 -6.18 -27.54 -24.70
CA LEU A 376 -5.31 -28.66 -24.36
C LEU A 376 -3.86 -28.20 -24.44
N LEU A 377 -3.19 -28.14 -23.29
CA LEU A 377 -1.77 -27.83 -23.19
C LEU A 377 -0.98 -29.14 -23.15
N VAL A 378 0.02 -29.26 -24.01
CA VAL A 378 0.77 -30.51 -24.21
C VAL A 378 2.26 -30.22 -24.19
N ASP A 379 3.02 -30.99 -23.42
CA ASP A 379 4.48 -30.94 -23.46
C ASP A 379 5.09 -32.30 -23.06
N ALA A 380 6.37 -32.50 -23.37
CA ALA A 380 7.08 -33.73 -23.06
C ALA A 380 8.47 -33.47 -22.43
N ALA A 381 8.88 -34.41 -21.57
CA ALA A 381 10.20 -34.46 -20.97
C ALA A 381 10.92 -35.73 -21.46
N PHE A 382 12.17 -35.60 -21.91
CA PHE A 382 12.98 -36.70 -22.44
C PHE A 382 14.34 -36.75 -21.74
N LYS A 383 14.74 -37.93 -21.27
CA LYS A 383 16.09 -38.20 -20.79
C LYS A 383 16.40 -39.70 -20.83
N ASP A 384 17.59 -40.07 -21.28
CA ASP A 384 18.11 -41.45 -21.27
C ASP A 384 17.12 -42.49 -21.84
N MET A 385 16.54 -42.21 -23.02
CA MET A 385 15.56 -43.06 -23.73
C MET A 385 14.18 -43.18 -23.08
N HIS A 386 13.99 -42.52 -21.95
CA HIS A 386 12.70 -42.42 -21.27
C HIS A 386 12.04 -41.11 -21.66
N VAL A 387 10.73 -41.15 -21.87
CA VAL A 387 9.88 -39.98 -22.13
C VAL A 387 8.74 -39.96 -21.14
N ALA A 388 8.40 -38.76 -20.67
CA ALA A 388 7.11 -38.46 -20.07
C ALA A 388 6.39 -37.40 -20.88
N ALA A 389 5.13 -37.62 -21.22
CA ALA A 389 4.23 -36.62 -21.76
C ALA A 389 3.30 -36.12 -20.66
N GLY A 390 3.07 -34.81 -20.62
CA GLY A 390 2.08 -34.16 -19.78
C GLY A 390 1.04 -33.49 -20.66
N ILE A 391 -0.24 -33.79 -20.41
CA ILE A 391 -1.39 -33.22 -21.09
C ILE A 391 -2.28 -32.58 -20.04
N VAL A 392 -2.67 -31.34 -20.26
CA VAL A 392 -3.48 -30.56 -19.33
C VAL A 392 -4.65 -29.98 -20.08
N ALA A 393 -5.86 -30.44 -19.74
CA ALA A 393 -7.10 -29.87 -20.22
C ALA A 393 -7.49 -28.69 -19.35
N SER A 394 -7.68 -27.53 -19.96
CA SER A 394 -8.08 -26.31 -19.27
C SER A 394 -9.16 -25.56 -20.03
N ILE A 395 -9.98 -24.78 -19.34
CA ILE A 395 -10.88 -23.83 -19.99
C ILE A 395 -10.12 -22.56 -20.38
N SER A 396 -10.64 -21.82 -21.35
CA SER A 396 -10.07 -20.52 -21.78
C SER A 396 -9.80 -19.53 -20.65
N GLU A 397 -10.46 -19.64 -19.49
CA GLU A 397 -10.23 -18.82 -18.28
C GLU A 397 -9.02 -19.27 -17.43
N GLY A 398 -8.42 -20.42 -17.75
CA GLY A 398 -7.17 -20.92 -17.16
C GLY A 398 -7.33 -21.88 -15.98
N MET A 399 -8.53 -22.41 -15.74
CA MET A 399 -8.77 -23.48 -14.77
C MET A 399 -8.49 -24.83 -15.42
N VAL A 400 -7.65 -25.65 -14.77
CA VAL A 400 -7.38 -27.03 -15.18
C VAL A 400 -8.56 -27.92 -14.78
N LEU A 401 -9.11 -28.63 -15.75
CA LEU A 401 -10.19 -29.59 -15.56
C LEU A 401 -9.63 -30.97 -15.23
N GLU A 402 -8.69 -31.44 -16.05
CA GLU A 402 -8.10 -32.76 -15.97
C GLU A 402 -6.67 -32.74 -16.50
N ALA A 403 -5.82 -33.61 -15.94
CA ALA A 403 -4.45 -33.75 -16.36
C ALA A 403 -4.14 -35.24 -16.60
N LEU A 404 -3.36 -35.52 -17.63
CA LEU A 404 -2.90 -36.87 -17.96
C LEU A 404 -1.38 -36.82 -18.05
N ALA A 405 -0.73 -37.76 -17.38
CA ALA A 405 0.68 -37.98 -17.55
C ALA A 405 0.95 -39.41 -18.01
N VAL A 406 1.84 -39.56 -18.99
CA VAL A 406 2.14 -40.86 -19.61
C VAL A 406 3.64 -41.00 -19.78
N ASN A 407 4.20 -42.08 -19.25
CA ASN A 407 5.56 -42.49 -19.55
C ASN A 407 5.61 -43.53 -20.66
N PHE A 408 6.59 -43.40 -21.55
CA PHE A 408 6.91 -44.37 -22.60
C PHE A 408 8.40 -44.29 -22.97
N GLU A 409 8.89 -45.30 -23.70
CA GLU A 409 10.25 -45.30 -24.23
C GLU A 409 10.25 -44.73 -25.65
N SER A 410 11.22 -43.87 -25.95
CA SER A 410 11.45 -43.38 -27.31
C SER A 410 12.92 -43.02 -27.48
N ASN A 411 13.39 -43.05 -28.72
CA ASN A 411 14.78 -42.82 -29.05
C ASN A 411 15.03 -41.37 -29.48
N HIS A 412 13.98 -40.54 -29.57
CA HIS A 412 14.06 -39.22 -30.17
C HIS A 412 13.19 -38.17 -29.42
N PRO A 413 13.75 -37.00 -29.03
CA PRO A 413 13.00 -35.95 -28.34
C PRO A 413 11.80 -35.39 -29.12
N LEU A 414 11.90 -35.29 -30.45
CA LEU A 414 10.77 -34.83 -31.28
C LEU A 414 9.63 -35.86 -31.38
N GLU A 415 9.96 -37.16 -31.24
CA GLU A 415 8.92 -38.19 -31.18
C GLU A 415 8.10 -38.00 -29.89
N ALA A 416 8.75 -37.65 -28.78
CA ALA A 416 8.11 -37.38 -27.49
C ALA A 416 7.01 -36.29 -27.58
N GLU A 417 7.31 -35.15 -28.22
CA GLU A 417 6.36 -34.06 -28.41
C GLU A 417 5.21 -34.47 -29.35
N SER A 418 5.50 -35.26 -30.39
CA SER A 418 4.48 -35.76 -31.31
C SER A 418 3.56 -36.81 -30.68
N TRP A 419 4.09 -37.68 -29.82
CA TRP A 419 3.32 -38.67 -29.07
C TRP A 419 2.37 -38.01 -28.07
N ALA A 420 2.80 -36.92 -27.44
CA ALA A 420 1.96 -36.16 -26.52
C ALA A 420 0.72 -35.56 -27.23
N LEU A 421 0.84 -35.20 -28.51
CA LEU A 421 -0.29 -34.79 -29.36
C LEU A 421 -1.16 -35.98 -29.81
N ILE A 422 -0.54 -37.11 -30.18
CA ILE A 422 -1.23 -38.36 -30.57
C ILE A 422 -2.12 -38.92 -29.45
N MET A 423 -1.70 -38.74 -28.21
CA MET A 423 -2.44 -39.17 -27.01
C MET A 423 -3.74 -38.39 -26.75
N LEU A 424 -4.00 -37.31 -27.50
CA LEU A 424 -5.29 -36.61 -27.47
C LEU A 424 -6.40 -37.36 -28.22
N ALA A 425 -6.06 -38.39 -29.00
CA ALA A 425 -7.02 -39.21 -29.73
C ALA A 425 -7.76 -40.21 -28.80
N PRO A 426 -9.10 -40.35 -28.90
CA PRO A 426 -9.90 -41.29 -28.09
C PRO A 426 -9.45 -42.75 -28.21
N ASP A 427 -8.87 -43.11 -29.36
CA ASP A 427 -8.43 -44.47 -29.71
C ASP A 427 -6.90 -44.56 -29.91
N TRP A 428 -6.10 -43.84 -29.10
CA TRP A 428 -4.64 -43.83 -29.21
C TRP A 428 -3.98 -45.22 -29.17
N ARG A 429 -4.67 -46.23 -28.63
CA ARG A 429 -4.20 -47.63 -28.63
C ARG A 429 -4.22 -48.31 -30.01
N LEU A 430 -4.76 -47.66 -31.05
CA LEU A 430 -4.87 -48.19 -32.42
C LEU A 430 -4.01 -47.43 -33.45
N ALA A 431 -3.32 -46.35 -33.06
CA ALA A 431 -2.61 -45.48 -33.98
C ALA A 431 -1.11 -45.83 -34.09
N ASP A 432 -0.73 -46.65 -35.07
CA ASP A 432 0.67 -46.96 -35.40
C ASP A 432 1.38 -45.83 -36.19
N SER A 433 0.75 -44.67 -36.44
CA SER A 433 1.42 -43.56 -37.14
C SER A 433 0.73 -42.19 -37.02
N PHE A 434 1.52 -41.13 -37.21
CA PHE A 434 1.15 -39.71 -37.27
C PHE A 434 -0.07 -39.39 -38.16
N TRP A 435 -0.38 -40.20 -39.17
CA TRP A 435 -1.51 -39.98 -40.08
C TRP A 435 -2.88 -40.26 -39.45
N ALA A 436 -2.95 -41.11 -38.43
CA ALA A 436 -4.20 -41.36 -37.70
C ALA A 436 -4.64 -40.15 -36.86
N LEU A 437 -3.70 -39.28 -36.47
CA LEU A 437 -4.00 -38.00 -35.79
C LEU A 437 -4.71 -37.03 -36.74
N VAL A 438 -4.28 -36.97 -38.01
CA VAL A 438 -4.83 -36.04 -39.02
C VAL A 438 -6.26 -36.42 -39.37
N GLU A 439 -6.55 -37.72 -39.56
CA GLU A 439 -7.92 -38.19 -39.83
C GLU A 439 -8.88 -37.97 -38.65
N LEU A 440 -8.36 -37.97 -37.41
CA LEU A 440 -9.17 -37.88 -36.19
C LEU A 440 -9.42 -36.42 -35.76
N LEU A 441 -8.53 -35.49 -36.14
CA LEU A 441 -8.72 -34.05 -35.97
C LEU A 441 -9.70 -33.45 -36.98
N ASP A 442 -9.89 -34.07 -38.14
CA ASP A 442 -10.87 -33.64 -39.16
C ASP A 442 -12.34 -33.82 -38.71
N ASP A 443 -12.61 -34.70 -37.74
CA ASP A 443 -13.96 -34.99 -37.21
C ASP A 443 -14.41 -34.05 -36.07
N LEU A 444 -13.50 -33.23 -35.52
CA LEU A 444 -13.80 -32.28 -34.45
C LEU A 444 -14.13 -30.89 -35.04
N PRO A 445 -15.32 -30.31 -34.76
CA PRO A 445 -15.62 -28.97 -35.25
C PRO A 445 -14.70 -27.93 -34.60
N GLU A 446 -13.97 -27.17 -35.42
CA GLU A 446 -13.16 -25.99 -35.05
C GLU A 446 -11.94 -26.25 -34.13
N VAL A 447 -11.06 -27.19 -34.50
CA VAL A 447 -9.76 -27.35 -33.81
C VAL A 447 -8.68 -26.44 -34.43
N GLU A 448 -8.10 -25.56 -33.62
CA GLU A 448 -6.94 -24.73 -33.99
C GLU A 448 -5.69 -25.17 -33.20
N ILE A 449 -4.62 -25.55 -33.90
CA ILE A 449 -3.32 -25.85 -33.27
C ILE A 449 -2.47 -24.58 -33.30
N VAL A 450 -2.23 -24.01 -32.12
CA VAL A 450 -1.43 -22.78 -31.97
C VAL A 450 -0.10 -23.10 -31.33
N TRP A 451 1.00 -22.79 -32.03
CA TRP A 451 2.33 -22.84 -31.41
C TRP A 451 2.41 -21.81 -30.28
N THR A 452 2.73 -22.27 -29.08
CA THR A 452 2.85 -21.44 -27.88
C THR A 452 4.27 -21.58 -27.32
N PRO A 453 4.97 -20.48 -26.99
CA PRO A 453 6.29 -20.56 -26.34
C PRO A 453 6.22 -21.40 -25.06
N ARG A 454 7.31 -22.08 -24.68
CA ARG A 454 7.34 -22.98 -23.49
C ARG A 454 6.82 -22.30 -22.20
N ALA A 455 7.05 -21.00 -22.03
CA ALA A 455 6.49 -20.23 -20.91
C ALA A 455 4.95 -20.23 -20.84
N GLY A 456 4.27 -20.37 -21.99
CA GLY A 456 2.82 -20.48 -22.10
C GLY A 456 2.27 -21.91 -21.95
N VAL A 457 3.12 -22.93 -21.97
CA VAL A 457 2.75 -24.36 -21.80
C VAL A 457 3.37 -24.97 -20.53
N GLN A 458 3.81 -24.11 -19.60
CA GLN A 458 4.58 -24.50 -18.42
C GLN A 458 3.88 -25.53 -17.51
N VAL A 459 2.54 -25.57 -17.51
CA VAL A 459 1.76 -26.54 -16.72
C VAL A 459 1.98 -27.96 -17.24
N ALA A 460 1.87 -28.15 -18.55
CA ALA A 460 2.11 -29.45 -19.19
C ALA A 460 3.58 -29.86 -19.07
N HIS A 461 4.51 -28.89 -19.20
CA HIS A 461 5.94 -29.10 -18.99
C HIS A 461 6.26 -29.66 -17.60
N ASN A 462 5.74 -29.00 -16.56
CA ASN A 462 6.01 -29.37 -15.18
C ASN A 462 5.37 -30.71 -14.82
N LEU A 463 4.19 -31.00 -15.38
CA LEU A 463 3.53 -32.30 -15.24
C LEU A 463 4.35 -33.41 -15.89
N ALA A 464 4.84 -33.20 -17.11
CA ALA A 464 5.71 -34.14 -17.82
C ALA A 464 6.98 -34.43 -17.01
N GLN A 465 7.67 -33.39 -16.54
CA GLN A 465 8.87 -33.56 -15.71
C GLN A 465 8.60 -34.29 -14.39
N TRP A 466 7.47 -34.02 -13.73
CA TRP A 466 7.12 -34.72 -12.50
C TRP A 466 6.84 -36.20 -12.74
N ALA A 467 6.05 -36.52 -13.77
CA ALA A 467 5.72 -37.88 -14.13
C ALA A 467 6.95 -38.69 -14.56
N PHE A 468 7.89 -38.01 -15.24
CA PHE A 468 9.20 -38.54 -15.59
C PHE A 468 9.99 -38.95 -14.35
N CYS A 469 10.10 -38.06 -13.36
CA CYS A 469 10.87 -38.30 -12.15
C CYS A 469 10.27 -39.39 -11.24
N ASN A 470 8.96 -39.63 -11.34
CA ASN A 470 8.23 -40.56 -10.47
C ASN A 470 7.77 -41.84 -11.18
N SER A 471 8.13 -42.02 -12.45
CA SER A 471 7.67 -43.15 -13.28
C SER A 471 6.15 -43.34 -13.26
N PHE A 472 5.38 -42.25 -13.18
CA PHE A 472 3.93 -42.26 -13.07
C PHE A 472 3.22 -42.19 -14.44
N SER A 473 2.29 -43.10 -14.69
CA SER A 473 1.38 -43.07 -15.85
C SER A 473 -0.07 -43.20 -15.38
N GLY A 474 -0.92 -42.20 -15.68
CA GLY A 474 -2.33 -42.22 -15.28
C GLY A 474 -3.04 -40.87 -15.38
N PHE A 475 -4.37 -40.92 -15.28
CA PHE A 475 -5.23 -39.74 -15.18
C PHE A 475 -5.16 -39.13 -13.78
N LEU A 476 -5.18 -37.81 -13.73
CA LEU A 476 -5.09 -37.02 -12.52
C LEU A 476 -6.25 -36.02 -12.50
N ASN A 477 -7.17 -36.22 -11.55
CA ASN A 477 -8.18 -35.22 -11.25
C ASN A 477 -7.60 -34.15 -10.29
N ALA A 478 -8.38 -33.11 -10.03
CA ALA A 478 -7.97 -32.02 -9.12
C ALA A 478 -7.55 -32.49 -7.71
N LYS A 479 -8.10 -33.61 -7.22
CA LYS A 479 -7.77 -34.20 -5.91
C LYS A 479 -6.45 -34.95 -5.95
N ASP A 480 -6.16 -35.67 -7.03
CA ASP A 480 -4.89 -36.38 -7.23
C ASP A 480 -3.74 -35.39 -7.43
N LEU A 481 -4.01 -34.24 -8.07
CA LEU A 481 -3.07 -33.12 -8.13
C LEU A 481 -2.70 -32.60 -6.74
N VAL A 482 -3.63 -32.56 -5.76
CA VAL A 482 -3.30 -32.19 -4.37
C VAL A 482 -2.33 -33.20 -3.73
N THR A 483 -2.51 -34.49 -4.00
CA THR A 483 -1.62 -35.55 -3.50
C THR A 483 -0.24 -35.48 -4.13
N ILE A 484 -0.14 -35.16 -5.41
CA ILE A 484 1.13 -34.97 -6.14
C ILE A 484 1.99 -33.87 -5.52
N VAL A 485 1.39 -32.77 -5.06
CA VAL A 485 2.16 -31.68 -4.43
C VAL A 485 2.33 -31.86 -2.90
N ALA A 486 1.70 -32.89 -2.32
CA ALA A 486 1.92 -33.29 -0.93
C ALA A 486 3.08 -34.30 -0.78
N MET A 487 3.43 -35.03 -1.85
CA MET A 487 4.60 -35.91 -1.97
C MET A 487 5.84 -35.13 -2.40
#